data_AF-A0A5N5D954-F1
#
_entry.id   AF-A0A5N5D954-F1
#
_cell.length_a   1.000
_cell.length_b   1.000
_cell.length_c   1.000
_cell.angle_alpha   90.00
_cell.angle_beta   90.00
_cell.angle_gamma   90.00
#
_symmetry.space_group_name_H-M   'P 1'
#
loop_
_entity.id
_entity.type
_entity.pdbx_description
1 polymer ?
#
loop_
_entity_poly.entity_id
_entity_poly.type
_entity_poly.pdbx_seq_one_letter_code
_entity_poly.pdbx_strand_id
1 'polypeptide(L)'
;MIGCVTALTKTTKENGATIAIPGSHLWGPERRPLDEEAVPAELEIGDALIFLGNLYHAGGANITQNEYRETVGIFLCKPTLRPAENQFLMVPLERVRKMKPQAQRLLGYGLLEPGLNFARYQDPMRLLFGVEDEETVDM
;
A
#
# COMPACT_ATOMS: atom_id res chain seq x y z
N MET A 1 -2.91 0.04 -8.47
CA MET A 1 -2.12 0.14 -7.22
C MET A 1 -2.66 1.33 -6.44
N ILE A 2 -2.72 1.22 -5.12
CA ILE A 2 -2.94 2.34 -4.20
C ILE A 2 -1.71 2.43 -3.30
N GLY A 3 -1.11 3.61 -3.22
CA GLY A 3 -0.04 3.92 -2.27
C GLY A 3 -0.62 4.66 -1.07
N CYS A 4 -0.13 4.33 0.12
CA CYS A 4 -0.39 5.06 1.36
C CYS A 4 0.95 5.32 2.03
N VAL A 5 1.34 6.58 2.16
CA VAL A 5 2.59 6.99 2.81
C VAL A 5 2.22 7.75 4.08
N THR A 6 2.52 7.14 5.23
CA THR A 6 2.21 7.67 6.56
C THR A 6 3.43 8.28 7.20
N ALA A 7 3.27 9.46 7.78
CA ALA A 7 4.32 10.19 8.48
C ALA A 7 4.63 9.57 9.86
N LEU A 8 5.88 9.13 10.07
CA LEU A 8 6.40 8.78 11.40
C LEU A 8 7.06 9.98 12.08
N THR A 9 7.61 10.88 11.26
CA THR A 9 8.04 12.23 11.64
C THR A 9 7.20 13.25 10.89
N LYS A 10 7.08 14.47 11.42
CA LYS A 10 6.48 15.58 10.66
C LYS A 10 7.22 15.72 9.33
N THR A 11 6.48 15.82 8.23
CA THR A 11 7.04 16.05 6.91
C THR A 11 6.75 17.48 6.48
N THR A 12 7.77 18.16 5.99
CA THR A 12 7.70 19.52 5.46
C THR A 12 8.32 19.56 4.07
N LYS A 13 8.08 20.63 3.33
CA LYS A 13 8.73 20.83 2.04
C LYS A 13 10.26 20.73 2.16
N GLU A 14 10.84 21.33 3.19
CA GLU A 14 12.29 21.43 3.39
C GLU A 14 12.92 20.11 3.83
N ASN A 15 12.22 19.32 4.65
CA ASN A 15 12.73 18.02 5.12
C ASN A 15 12.39 16.86 4.16
N GLY A 16 11.82 17.19 3.00
CA GLY A 16 11.62 16.26 1.90
C GLY A 16 10.31 15.51 1.96
N ALA A 17 9.20 16.16 2.30
CA ALA A 17 7.84 15.63 2.12
C ALA A 17 7.67 14.97 0.74
N THR A 18 6.82 13.93 0.66
CA THR A 18 6.46 13.33 -0.63
C THR A 18 5.86 14.41 -1.51
N ILE A 19 6.35 14.56 -2.74
CA ILE A 19 5.79 15.49 -3.72
C ILE A 19 4.87 14.73 -4.67
N ALA A 20 3.77 15.35 -5.05
CA ALA A 20 2.81 14.77 -5.99
C ALA A 20 2.24 15.85 -6.90
N ILE A 21 1.77 15.46 -8.09
CA ILE A 21 1.07 16.36 -9.00
C ILE A 21 -0.43 16.02 -8.99
N PRO A 22 -1.28 16.77 -8.28
CA PRO A 22 -2.71 16.49 -8.22
C PRO A 22 -3.36 16.42 -9.61
N GLY A 23 -4.26 15.46 -9.80
CA GLY A 23 -4.95 15.26 -11.09
C GLY A 23 -4.11 14.55 -12.17
N SER A 24 -2.82 14.31 -11.94
CA SER A 24 -1.97 13.67 -12.96
C SER A 24 -2.31 12.22 -13.30
N HIS A 25 -3.03 11.55 -12.42
CA HIS A 25 -3.61 10.22 -12.66
C HIS A 25 -4.67 10.20 -13.78
N LEU A 26 -5.11 11.36 -14.28
CA LEU A 26 -6.03 11.50 -15.41
C LEU A 26 -5.31 11.82 -16.72
N TRP A 27 -4.00 12.00 -16.70
CA TRP A 27 -3.26 12.41 -17.90
C TRP A 27 -3.05 11.23 -18.85
N GLY A 28 -3.02 11.55 -20.15
CA GLY A 28 -2.61 10.61 -21.19
C GLY A 28 -1.08 10.43 -21.23
N PRO A 29 -0.59 9.41 -21.96
CA PRO A 29 0.82 9.02 -21.96
C PRO A 29 1.77 10.08 -22.57
N GLU A 30 1.25 11.01 -23.38
CA GLU A 30 2.05 12.01 -24.07
C GLU A 30 2.45 13.20 -23.19
N ARG A 31 1.79 13.38 -22.03
CA ARG A 31 2.06 14.50 -21.13
C ARG A 31 3.18 14.14 -20.16
N ARG A 32 4.19 15.00 -20.08
CA ARG A 32 5.29 14.89 -19.13
C ARG A 32 5.04 15.78 -17.91
N PRO A 33 5.45 15.35 -16.70
CA PRO A 33 5.38 16.18 -15.51
C PRO A 33 6.45 17.29 -15.55
N LEU A 34 6.13 18.44 -14.96
CA LEU A 34 7.10 19.49 -14.64
C LEU A 34 7.25 19.62 -13.12
N ASP A 35 8.46 19.93 -12.66
CA ASP A 35 8.77 20.02 -11.22
C ASP A 35 7.91 21.09 -10.52
N GLU A 36 7.59 22.19 -11.20
CA GLU A 36 6.76 23.29 -10.68
C GLU A 36 5.28 22.92 -10.47
N GLU A 37 4.81 21.82 -11.07
CA GLU A 37 3.46 21.30 -10.86
C GLU A 37 3.36 20.42 -9.60
N ALA A 38 4.51 20.00 -9.06
CA ALA A 38 4.56 19.12 -7.91
C ALA A 38 4.38 19.90 -6.60
N VAL A 39 3.46 19.41 -5.77
CA VAL A 39 3.12 19.99 -4.47
C VAL A 39 3.62 19.04 -3.38
N PRO A 40 4.33 19.55 -2.36
CA PRO A 40 4.71 18.74 -1.19
C PRO A 40 3.47 18.40 -0.37
N ALA A 41 3.31 17.12 -0.05
CA ALA A 41 2.34 16.64 0.94
C ALA A 41 2.97 16.77 2.33
N GLU A 42 2.87 17.95 2.93
CA GLU A 42 3.28 18.19 4.31
C GLU A 42 2.26 17.53 5.26
N LEU A 43 2.76 16.77 6.22
CA LEU A 43 1.97 15.85 7.05
C LEU A 43 2.43 15.95 8.51
N GLU A 44 1.49 15.94 9.45
CA GLU A 44 1.79 15.73 10.86
C GLU A 44 1.98 14.22 11.15
N ILE A 45 2.52 13.88 12.31
CA ILE A 45 2.74 12.47 12.70
C ILE A 45 1.40 11.72 12.73
N GLY A 46 1.32 10.61 11.99
CA GLY A 46 0.11 9.81 11.86
C GLY A 46 -0.78 10.19 10.66
N ASP A 47 -0.59 11.37 10.06
CA ASP A 47 -1.24 11.70 8.80
C ASP A 47 -0.68 10.86 7.65
N ALA A 48 -1.47 10.68 6.59
CA ALA A 48 -1.07 9.89 5.44
C ALA A 48 -1.48 10.52 4.11
N LEU A 49 -0.57 10.47 3.13
CA LEU A 49 -0.89 10.71 1.73
C LEU A 49 -1.33 9.40 1.08
N ILE A 50 -2.57 9.36 0.59
CA ILE A 50 -3.12 8.24 -0.19
C ILE A 50 -3.22 8.64 -1.66
N PHE A 51 -2.70 7.81 -2.56
CA PHE A 51 -2.69 8.10 -3.99
C PHE A 51 -2.83 6.86 -4.86
N LEU A 52 -3.29 7.06 -6.10
CA LEU A 52 -3.34 6.02 -7.13
C LEU A 52 -1.96 5.83 -7.76
N GLY A 53 -1.61 4.59 -8.12
CA GLY A 53 -0.28 4.26 -8.67
C GLY A 53 0.06 4.89 -10.02
N ASN A 54 -0.89 5.56 -10.69
CA ASN A 54 -0.67 6.34 -11.90
C ASN A 54 -0.63 7.86 -11.65
N LEU A 55 -0.64 8.31 -10.38
CA LEU A 55 -0.33 9.69 -10.01
C LEU A 55 1.17 9.91 -10.09
N TYR A 56 1.64 10.97 -10.77
CA TYR A 56 3.03 11.37 -10.68
C TYR A 56 3.35 11.82 -9.25
N HIS A 57 4.37 11.21 -8.66
CA HIS A 57 4.84 11.48 -7.31
C HIS A 57 6.32 11.10 -7.19
N ALA A 58 7.00 11.66 -6.19
CA ALA A 58 8.38 11.34 -5.85
C ALA A 58 8.64 11.66 -4.36
N GLY A 59 9.75 11.15 -3.83
CA GLY A 59 10.26 11.66 -2.55
C GLY A 59 10.81 13.07 -2.74
N GLY A 60 10.40 14.03 -1.90
CA GLY A 60 11.01 15.35 -1.88
C GLY A 60 12.46 15.30 -1.39
N ALA A 61 13.27 16.25 -1.86
CA ALA A 61 14.64 16.40 -1.40
C ALA A 61 14.66 16.92 0.04
N ASN A 62 15.36 16.22 0.93
CA ASN A 62 15.65 16.75 2.26
C ASN A 62 16.87 17.67 2.17
N ILE A 63 16.65 18.97 2.35
CA ILE A 63 17.68 20.02 2.29
C ILE A 63 18.06 20.56 3.68
N THR A 64 17.48 19.99 4.73
CA THR A 64 17.83 20.33 6.12
C THR A 64 19.20 19.75 6.48
N GLN A 65 19.84 20.30 7.52
CA GLN A 65 21.16 19.82 7.96
C GLN A 65 21.08 18.82 9.12
N ASN A 66 19.94 18.75 9.80
CA ASN A 66 19.81 18.10 11.11
C ASN A 66 18.48 17.35 11.29
N GLU A 67 17.68 17.16 10.23
CA GLU A 67 16.45 16.35 10.29
C GLU A 67 16.55 15.08 9.46
N TYR A 68 15.98 14.01 10.00
CA TYR A 68 15.74 12.76 9.28
C TYR A 68 14.23 12.60 9.09
N ARG A 69 13.80 12.40 7.84
CA ARG A 69 12.39 12.22 7.49
C ARG A 69 12.06 10.74 7.39
N GLU A 70 11.24 10.24 8.30
CA GLU A 70 10.80 8.85 8.32
C GLU A 70 9.31 8.72 7.97
N THR A 71 9.03 7.79 7.06
CA THR A 71 7.68 7.50 6.58
C THR A 71 7.53 6.00 6.37
N VAL A 72 6.33 5.46 6.59
CA VAL A 72 5.98 4.09 6.22
C VAL A 72 5.15 4.11 4.94
N GLY A 73 5.59 3.37 3.92
CA GLY A 73 4.84 3.16 2.71
C GLY A 73 4.13 1.81 2.73
N ILE A 74 2.81 1.81 2.52
CA ILE A 74 2.00 0.61 2.29
C ILE A 74 1.44 0.70 0.87
N PHE A 75 1.85 -0.25 0.02
CA PHE A 75 1.47 -0.28 -1.40
C PHE A 75 0.60 -1.49 -1.68
N LEU A 76 -0.64 -1.24 -2.08
CA LEU A 76 -1.65 -2.24 -2.34
C LEU A 76 -1.83 -2.46 -3.85
N CYS A 77 -1.96 -3.72 -4.24
CA CYS A 77 -2.23 -4.11 -5.61
C CYS A 77 -3.53 -4.91 -5.71
N LYS A 78 -4.02 -5.11 -6.93
CA LYS A 78 -5.17 -5.99 -7.15
C LYS A 78 -4.75 -7.43 -6.82
N PRO A 79 -5.65 -8.28 -6.30
CA PRO A 79 -5.34 -9.68 -5.99
C PRO A 79 -4.96 -10.52 -7.22
N THR A 80 -5.24 -10.04 -8.44
CA THR A 80 -4.78 -10.65 -9.70
C THR A 80 -3.32 -10.36 -10.04
N LEU A 81 -2.65 -9.46 -9.29
CA LEU A 81 -1.27 -9.05 -9.51
C LEU A 81 -0.37 -9.64 -8.43
N ARG A 82 0.88 -9.93 -8.79
CA ARG A 82 1.89 -10.37 -7.84
C ARG A 82 2.32 -9.19 -6.93
N PRO A 83 2.28 -9.34 -5.59
CA PRO A 83 2.84 -8.36 -4.68
C PRO A 83 4.36 -8.19 -4.86
N ALA A 84 4.87 -6.99 -4.60
CA ALA A 84 6.31 -6.72 -4.67
C ALA A 84 7.09 -7.46 -3.57
N GLU A 85 6.55 -7.48 -2.34
CA GLU A 85 7.07 -8.26 -1.23
C GLU A 85 6.28 -9.54 -1.03
N ASN A 86 6.96 -10.66 -0.82
CA ASN A 86 6.31 -11.95 -0.59
C ASN A 86 5.87 -12.10 0.88
N GLN A 87 4.65 -11.64 1.18
CA GLN A 87 4.12 -11.64 2.55
C GLN A 87 3.96 -13.04 3.15
N PHE A 88 3.77 -14.09 2.33
CA PHE A 88 3.70 -15.47 2.83
C PHE A 88 5.03 -15.96 3.43
N LEU A 89 6.16 -15.41 2.96
CA LEU A 89 7.49 -15.73 3.49
C LEU A 89 7.93 -14.75 4.57
N MET A 90 7.54 -13.48 4.45
CA MET A 90 7.97 -12.41 5.36
C MET A 90 7.24 -12.43 6.70
N VAL A 91 5.98 -12.89 6.73
CA VAL A 91 5.17 -12.92 7.95
C VAL A 91 4.92 -14.37 8.35
N PRO A 92 5.55 -14.85 9.45
CA PRO A 92 5.34 -16.21 9.92
C PRO A 92 3.86 -16.51 10.21
N LEU A 93 3.40 -17.69 9.82
CA LEU A 93 1.98 -18.07 9.88
C LEU A 93 1.41 -17.97 11.30
N GLU A 94 2.21 -18.26 12.33
CA GLU A 94 1.82 -18.13 13.75
C GLU A 94 1.55 -16.68 14.18
N ARG A 95 2.14 -15.69 13.49
CA ARG A 95 1.80 -14.27 13.70
C ARG A 95 0.52 -13.92 12.96
N VAL A 96 0.36 -14.39 11.71
CA VAL A 96 -0.85 -14.17 10.91
C VAL A 96 -2.10 -14.69 11.61
N ARG A 97 -2.02 -15.87 12.25
CA ARG A 97 -3.11 -16.47 13.05
C ARG A 97 -3.66 -15.58 14.15
N LYS A 98 -2.85 -14.64 14.67
CA LYS A 98 -3.23 -13.72 15.75
C LYS A 98 -3.81 -12.40 15.22
N MET A 99 -3.75 -12.17 13.90
CA MET A 99 -4.29 -10.96 13.28
C MET A 99 -5.80 -11.07 13.06
N LYS A 100 -6.46 -9.92 12.90
CA LYS A 100 -7.86 -9.88 12.50
C LYS A 100 -8.04 -10.44 11.08
N PRO A 101 -9.19 -11.04 10.73
CA PRO A 101 -9.45 -11.60 9.40
C PRO A 101 -9.09 -10.66 8.24
N GLN A 102 -9.44 -9.38 8.35
CA GLN A 102 -9.12 -8.37 7.33
C GLN A 102 -7.60 -8.23 7.07
N ALA A 103 -6.77 -8.30 8.10
CA ALA A 103 -5.32 -8.22 7.94
C ALA A 103 -4.74 -9.52 7.35
N GLN A 104 -5.33 -10.68 7.67
CA GLN A 104 -4.97 -11.95 7.04
C GLN A 104 -5.28 -11.89 5.53
N ARG A 105 -6.46 -11.39 5.14
CA ARG A 105 -6.81 -11.17 3.73
C ARG A 105 -5.86 -10.18 3.04
N LEU A 106 -5.48 -9.09 3.72
CA LEU A 106 -4.54 -8.11 3.19
C LEU A 106 -3.16 -8.71 2.88
N LEU A 107 -2.72 -9.72 3.66
CA LEU A 107 -1.48 -10.47 3.40
C LEU A 107 -1.60 -11.51 2.28
N GLY A 108 -2.77 -11.64 1.66
CA GLY A 108 -3.00 -12.49 0.49
C GLY A 108 -3.67 -13.83 0.77
N TYR A 109 -4.16 -14.07 1.99
CA TYR A 109 -4.82 -15.34 2.33
C TYR A 109 -6.29 -15.42 1.90
N GLY A 110 -6.88 -14.33 1.42
CA GLY A 110 -8.22 -14.34 0.86
C GLY A 110 -8.25 -14.92 -0.55
N LEU A 111 -9.24 -15.74 -0.83
CA LEU A 111 -9.54 -16.21 -2.17
C LEU A 111 -10.10 -15.06 -3.02
N LEU A 112 -9.76 -15.05 -4.31
CA LEU A 112 -10.42 -14.19 -5.29
C LEU A 112 -11.12 -15.06 -6.34
N GLU A 113 -12.43 -14.87 -6.50
CA GLU A 113 -13.20 -15.48 -7.58
C GLU A 113 -12.69 -15.04 -8.96
N PRO A 114 -12.69 -15.94 -9.98
CA PRO A 114 -13.21 -17.30 -9.95
C PRO A 114 -12.20 -18.39 -9.54
N GLY A 115 -11.01 -18.06 -9.02
CA GLY A 115 -10.03 -19.11 -8.68
C GLY A 115 -8.58 -18.67 -8.53
N LEU A 116 -8.33 -17.51 -7.92
CA LEU A 116 -6.97 -17.10 -7.53
C LEU A 116 -6.79 -17.21 -6.01
N ASN A 117 -5.56 -17.50 -5.60
CA ASN A 117 -5.14 -17.64 -4.20
C ASN A 117 -5.81 -18.78 -3.42
N PHE A 118 -6.43 -19.75 -4.08
CA PHE A 118 -6.95 -20.93 -3.38
C PHE A 118 -5.86 -21.87 -2.87
N ALA A 119 -6.17 -22.61 -1.80
CA ALA A 119 -5.33 -23.67 -1.28
C ALA A 119 -6.13 -24.96 -1.13
N ARG A 120 -5.68 -26.05 -1.76
CA ARG A 120 -6.36 -27.36 -1.73
C ARG A 120 -7.84 -27.29 -2.14
N TYR A 121 -8.13 -26.51 -3.19
CA TYR A 121 -9.51 -26.24 -3.64
C TYR A 121 -10.43 -25.71 -2.53
N GLN A 122 -9.88 -24.92 -1.59
CA GLN A 122 -10.64 -24.18 -0.58
C GLN A 122 -10.10 -22.75 -0.44
N ASP A 123 -10.93 -21.87 0.13
CA ASP A 123 -10.49 -20.56 0.62
C ASP A 123 -9.47 -20.74 1.77
N PRO A 124 -8.24 -20.19 1.66
CA PRO A 124 -7.25 -20.30 2.73
C PRO A 124 -7.72 -19.71 4.06
N MET A 125 -8.66 -18.76 4.05
CA MET A 125 -9.25 -18.20 5.27
C MET A 125 -9.93 -19.30 6.12
N ARG A 126 -10.73 -20.15 5.48
CA ARG A 126 -11.36 -21.32 6.10
C ARG A 126 -10.32 -22.38 6.47
N LEU A 127 -9.49 -22.78 5.50
CA LEU A 127 -8.54 -23.89 5.65
C LEU A 127 -7.48 -23.63 6.73
N LEU A 128 -6.93 -22.41 6.79
CA LEU A 128 -5.81 -22.10 7.66
C LEU A 128 -6.26 -21.47 8.97
N PHE A 129 -7.28 -20.61 8.96
CA PHE A 129 -7.64 -19.80 10.13
C PHE A 129 -8.98 -20.16 10.75
N GLY A 130 -9.77 -21.04 10.12
CA GLY A 130 -11.13 -21.36 10.57
C GLY A 130 -12.07 -20.16 10.52
N VAL A 131 -11.76 -19.18 9.66
CA VAL A 131 -12.59 -17.99 9.46
C VAL A 131 -13.66 -18.32 8.44
N GLU A 132 -14.91 -18.05 8.82
CA GLU A 132 -16.09 -18.18 7.98
C GLU A 132 -16.98 -16.97 8.25
N ASP A 133 -17.00 -16.04 7.30
CA ASP A 133 -17.66 -14.75 7.34
C ASP A 133 -18.19 -14.39 5.94
N GLU A 134 -18.79 -13.20 5.79
CA GLU A 134 -19.39 -12.73 4.54
C GLU A 134 -18.40 -12.54 3.36
N GLU A 135 -17.09 -12.53 3.63
CA GLU A 135 -16.05 -12.40 2.61
C GLU A 135 -15.43 -13.76 2.24
N THR A 136 -15.85 -14.84 2.88
CA THR A 136 -15.33 -16.19 2.63
C THR A 136 -15.98 -16.78 1.38
N VAL A 137 -15.17 -17.34 0.48
CA VAL A 137 -15.66 -17.85 -0.81
C VAL A 137 -15.80 -19.37 -0.80
N ASP A 138 -16.96 -19.85 -1.24
CA ASP A 138 -17.17 -21.27 -1.56
C ASP A 138 -16.74 -21.56 -3.00
N MET A 139 -15.90 -22.57 -3.16
CA MET A 139 -15.44 -23.07 -4.47
C MET A 139 -16.11 -24.38 -4.84
#